data_AF-A0A942V081-F1
#
_entry.id   AF-A0A942V081-F1
#
_cell.length_a   1.000
_cell.length_b   1.000
_cell.length_c   1.000
_cell.angle_alpha   90.00
_cell.angle_beta   90.00
_cell.angle_gamma   90.00
#
_symmetry.space_group_name_H-M   'P 1'
#
loop_
_entity.id
_entity.type
_entity.pdbx_description
1 polymer ?
#
loop_
_entity_poly.entity_id
_entity_poly.type
_entity_poly.pdbx_seq_one_letter_code
_entity_poly.pdbx_strand_id
1 'polypeptide(L)'
;MLIDDKIIKKLVSEYKTARSVITFKEIVNHLSKYIYNYARKVFGVNHEIAMDFYLYYIERIENILLKYNETETKFITWFTYTLRNGYLNYIDYKKRKEKYKKTEISIDAPLCDREALTLHDVLYDTKKYSVYSIDDIDNDNIEEISLKIFNCIENIFTERDSLIFFIHNLELFINLITKPLMKYFNINYEEAYSIIEKARATYIYKYNDIIKLQDSIAKINLKISEYNNKGLWTVHLASKKQNRIKKLQAIKLNVPHSFIAKLFNISVNAITKIINKIKKYLKENFKYNFNN
;
A
#
# COMPACT_ATOMS: atom_id res chain seq x y z
N MET A 1 -41.18 -23.26 9.37
CA MET A 1 -40.58 -23.49 10.69
C MET A 1 -40.79 -22.20 11.47
N LEU A 2 -41.63 -22.25 12.51
CA LEU A 2 -41.92 -21.08 13.33
C LEU A 2 -40.76 -20.89 14.30
N ILE A 3 -40.05 -19.78 14.18
CA ILE A 3 -39.15 -19.30 15.24
C ILE A 3 -40.06 -18.73 16.32
N ASP A 4 -39.94 -19.22 17.55
CA ASP A 4 -40.70 -18.69 18.68
C ASP A 4 -40.18 -17.29 19.02
N ASP A 5 -41.05 -16.30 18.83
CA ASP A 5 -40.73 -14.89 18.98
C ASP A 5 -40.34 -14.52 20.41
N LYS A 6 -40.99 -15.12 21.41
CA LYS A 6 -40.72 -14.82 22.83
C LYS A 6 -39.39 -15.39 23.26
N ILE A 7 -39.11 -16.63 22.85
CA ILE A 7 -37.86 -17.32 23.18
C ILE A 7 -36.67 -16.59 22.54
N ILE A 8 -36.76 -16.24 21.25
CA ILE A 8 -35.62 -15.61 20.56
C ILE A 8 -35.35 -14.19 21.09
N LYS A 9 -36.39 -13.41 21.42
CA LYS A 9 -36.23 -12.08 22.03
C LYS A 9 -35.53 -12.17 23.39
N LYS A 10 -35.94 -13.13 24.23
CA LYS A 10 -35.32 -13.38 25.54
C LYS A 10 -33.85 -13.76 25.38
N LEU A 11 -33.53 -14.74 24.52
CA LEU A 11 -32.15 -15.17 24.28
C LEU A 11 -31.26 -14.02 23.78
N VAL A 12 -31.76 -13.17 22.86
CA VAL A 12 -31.00 -12.02 22.36
C VAL A 12 -30.76 -10.98 23.45
N SER A 13 -31.74 -10.74 24.34
CA SER A 13 -31.59 -9.84 25.48
C SER A 13 -30.57 -10.37 26.50
N GLU A 14 -30.65 -11.66 26.84
CA GLU A 14 -29.68 -12.33 27.71
C GLU A 14 -28.26 -12.29 27.11
N TYR A 15 -28.14 -12.53 25.82
CA TYR A 15 -26.87 -12.45 25.12
C TYR A 15 -26.27 -11.05 25.15
N LYS A 16 -27.09 -10.00 24.96
CA LYS A 16 -26.63 -8.60 25.03
C LYS A 16 -26.00 -8.25 26.38
N THR A 17 -26.59 -8.75 27.46
CA THR A 17 -26.15 -8.49 28.84
C THR A 17 -24.95 -9.35 29.23
N ALA A 18 -24.99 -10.66 28.96
CA ALA A 18 -24.02 -11.61 29.47
C ALA A 18 -22.85 -11.92 28.52
N ARG A 19 -23.02 -11.64 27.21
CA ARG A 19 -22.05 -12.01 26.14
C ARG A 19 -21.62 -13.48 26.16
N SER A 20 -22.48 -14.35 26.67
CA SER A 20 -22.20 -15.77 26.83
C SER A 20 -22.20 -16.49 25.48
N VAL A 21 -21.13 -17.25 25.23
CA VAL A 21 -20.91 -18.07 24.01
C VAL A 21 -22.00 -19.14 23.85
N ILE A 22 -22.51 -19.68 24.96
CA ILE A 22 -23.54 -20.74 24.96
C ILE A 22 -24.86 -20.18 24.39
N THR A 23 -25.30 -19.03 24.92
CA THR A 23 -26.50 -18.31 24.48
C THR A 23 -26.40 -17.90 23.01
N PHE A 24 -25.23 -17.46 22.56
CA PHE A 24 -25.00 -17.13 21.16
C PHE A 24 -25.19 -18.34 20.23
N LYS A 25 -24.62 -19.48 20.61
CA LYS A 25 -24.74 -20.73 19.84
C LYS A 25 -26.20 -21.17 19.73
N GLU A 26 -26.98 -20.99 20.80
CA GLU A 26 -28.41 -21.29 20.82
C GLU A 26 -29.20 -20.38 19.87
N ILE A 27 -28.96 -19.05 19.90
CA ILE A 27 -29.55 -18.10 18.96
C ILE A 27 -29.22 -18.47 17.51
N VAL A 28 -27.94 -18.79 17.23
CA VAL A 28 -27.49 -19.19 15.90
C VAL A 28 -28.24 -20.45 15.46
N ASN A 29 -28.35 -21.48 16.30
CA ASN A 29 -29.09 -22.71 15.96
C ASN A 29 -30.54 -22.44 15.55
N HIS A 30 -31.23 -21.52 16.23
CA HIS A 30 -32.59 -21.12 15.87
C HIS A 30 -32.67 -20.38 14.52
N LEU A 31 -31.65 -19.62 14.17
CA LEU A 31 -31.64 -18.76 12.98
C LEU A 31 -30.97 -19.41 11.75
N SER A 32 -30.08 -20.39 11.94
CA SER A 32 -29.21 -20.93 10.88
C SER A 32 -29.97 -21.40 9.65
N LYS A 33 -31.03 -22.19 9.84
CA LYS A 33 -31.86 -22.70 8.74
C LYS A 33 -32.61 -21.57 8.03
N TYR A 34 -32.98 -20.52 8.75
CA TYR A 34 -33.66 -19.37 8.18
C TYR A 34 -32.71 -18.52 7.34
N ILE A 35 -31.52 -18.20 7.86
CA ILE A 35 -30.46 -17.46 7.17
C ILE A 35 -30.06 -18.18 5.88
N TYR A 36 -29.80 -19.48 5.98
CA TYR A 36 -29.37 -20.30 4.84
C TYR A 36 -30.41 -20.33 3.71
N ASN A 37 -31.69 -20.52 4.05
CA ASN A 37 -32.76 -20.61 3.05
C ASN A 37 -33.23 -19.24 2.54
N TYR A 38 -32.88 -18.14 3.21
CA TYR A 38 -33.35 -16.80 2.86
C TYR A 38 -32.95 -16.42 1.43
N ALA A 39 -31.66 -16.49 1.09
CA ALA A 39 -31.16 -16.13 -0.23
C ALA A 39 -31.84 -16.97 -1.34
N ARG A 40 -32.00 -18.28 -1.12
CA ARG A 40 -32.64 -19.19 -2.08
C ARG A 40 -34.12 -18.85 -2.31
N LYS A 41 -34.86 -18.59 -1.23
CA LYS A 41 -36.31 -18.38 -1.30
C LYS A 41 -36.69 -16.98 -1.79
N VAL A 42 -35.91 -15.97 -1.42
CA VAL A 42 -36.23 -14.56 -1.71
C VAL A 42 -35.58 -14.09 -3.01
N PHE A 43 -34.37 -14.54 -3.32
CA PHE A 43 -33.61 -14.11 -4.50
C PHE A 43 -33.41 -15.21 -5.56
N GLY A 44 -33.97 -16.40 -5.35
CA GLY A 44 -33.94 -17.48 -6.34
C GLY A 44 -32.55 -18.05 -6.65
N VAL A 45 -31.56 -17.84 -5.79
CA VAL A 45 -30.16 -18.23 -6.07
C VAL A 45 -29.88 -19.72 -5.82
N ASN A 46 -28.82 -20.22 -6.46
CA ASN A 46 -28.37 -21.61 -6.34
C ASN A 46 -27.79 -21.92 -4.94
N HIS A 47 -27.52 -23.20 -4.69
CA HIS A 47 -27.03 -23.70 -3.40
C HIS A 47 -25.67 -23.07 -3.01
N GLU A 48 -24.77 -22.92 -3.96
CA GLU A 48 -23.42 -22.39 -3.74
C GLU A 48 -23.47 -20.93 -3.26
N ILE A 49 -24.21 -20.08 -3.95
CA ILE A 49 -24.36 -18.66 -3.59
C ILE A 49 -25.07 -18.53 -2.24
N ALA A 50 -26.03 -19.40 -1.93
CA ALA A 50 -26.69 -19.41 -0.64
C ALA A 50 -25.75 -19.82 0.51
N MET A 51 -24.85 -20.77 0.27
CA MET A 51 -23.82 -21.18 1.23
C MET A 51 -22.82 -20.04 1.49
N ASP A 52 -22.35 -19.38 0.43
CA ASP A 52 -21.44 -18.23 0.55
C ASP A 52 -22.07 -17.09 1.33
N PHE A 53 -23.35 -16.79 1.05
CA PHE A 53 -24.10 -15.77 1.79
C PHE A 53 -24.27 -16.16 3.26
N TYR A 54 -24.59 -17.42 3.54
CA TYR A 54 -24.74 -17.92 4.91
C TYR A 54 -23.46 -17.71 5.71
N LEU A 55 -22.29 -18.08 5.18
CA LEU A 55 -21.00 -17.86 5.82
C LEU A 55 -20.73 -16.37 6.04
N TYR A 56 -20.92 -15.55 5.01
CA TYR A 56 -20.78 -14.10 5.08
C TYR A 56 -21.65 -13.49 6.20
N TYR A 57 -22.89 -13.95 6.33
CA TYR A 57 -23.83 -13.41 7.30
C TYR A 57 -23.55 -13.88 8.73
N ILE A 58 -23.19 -15.16 8.91
CA ILE A 58 -22.85 -15.74 10.22
C ILE A 58 -21.63 -15.06 10.85
N GLU A 59 -20.59 -14.73 10.08
CA GLU A 59 -19.43 -13.96 10.58
C GLU A 59 -19.82 -12.59 11.17
N ARG A 60 -20.99 -12.06 10.78
CA ARG A 60 -21.46 -10.71 11.14
C ARG A 60 -22.66 -10.73 12.07
N ILE A 61 -23.24 -11.91 12.33
CA ILE A 61 -24.51 -12.05 13.04
C ILE A 61 -24.41 -11.51 14.47
N GLU A 62 -23.27 -11.70 15.13
CA GLU A 62 -23.01 -11.16 16.47
C GLU A 62 -23.24 -9.64 16.50
N ASN A 63 -22.54 -8.90 15.63
CA ASN A 63 -22.68 -7.44 15.55
C ASN A 63 -24.08 -6.98 15.13
N ILE A 64 -24.82 -7.80 14.38
CA ILE A 64 -26.20 -7.51 13.96
C ILE A 64 -27.15 -7.67 15.16
N LEU A 65 -27.02 -8.74 15.94
CA LEU A 65 -27.84 -8.99 17.12
C LEU A 65 -27.68 -7.90 18.18
N LEU A 66 -26.47 -7.34 18.33
CA LEU A 66 -26.24 -6.22 19.25
C LEU A 66 -27.02 -4.96 18.91
N LYS A 67 -27.35 -4.77 17.63
CA LYS A 67 -28.11 -3.61 17.15
C LYS A 67 -29.62 -3.79 17.28
N TYR A 68 -30.08 -4.99 17.67
CA TYR A 68 -31.51 -5.26 17.85
C TYR A 68 -32.07 -4.52 19.05
N ASN A 69 -33.05 -3.64 18.86
CA ASN A 69 -33.82 -3.09 19.98
C ASN A 69 -35.18 -3.79 20.03
N GLU A 70 -35.58 -4.20 21.22
CA GLU A 70 -36.87 -4.88 21.40
C GLU A 70 -38.00 -3.91 21.08
N THR A 71 -38.93 -4.36 20.25
CA THR A 71 -40.12 -3.62 19.83
C THR A 71 -41.33 -4.56 19.85
N GLU A 72 -42.51 -3.98 19.67
CA GLU A 72 -43.77 -4.73 19.54
C GLU A 72 -43.79 -5.62 18.29
N THR A 73 -42.95 -5.33 17.30
CA THR A 73 -42.85 -6.15 16.08
C THR A 73 -42.20 -7.50 16.34
N LYS A 74 -42.57 -8.52 15.54
CA LYS A 74 -41.92 -9.84 15.60
C LYS A 74 -40.44 -9.70 15.25
N PHE A 75 -39.58 -10.37 16.02
CA PHE A 75 -38.14 -10.45 15.79
C PHE A 75 -37.82 -10.86 14.35
N ILE A 76 -38.58 -11.82 13.82
CA ILE A 76 -38.36 -12.31 12.46
C ILE A 76 -38.55 -11.21 11.40
N THR A 77 -39.45 -10.25 11.63
CA THR A 77 -39.70 -9.14 10.69
C THR A 77 -38.48 -8.23 10.63
N TRP A 78 -37.97 -7.83 11.79
CA TRP A 78 -36.71 -7.08 11.88
C TRP A 78 -35.54 -7.88 11.29
N PHE A 79 -35.46 -9.18 11.61
CA PHE A 79 -34.38 -10.04 11.14
C PHE A 79 -34.43 -10.27 9.63
N THR A 80 -35.62 -10.29 9.02
CA THR A 80 -35.80 -10.37 7.57
C THR A 80 -35.26 -9.10 6.90
N TYR A 81 -35.49 -7.94 7.52
CA TYR A 81 -34.95 -6.66 7.04
C TYR A 81 -33.41 -6.64 7.12
N THR A 82 -32.82 -7.12 8.22
CA THR A 82 -31.36 -7.21 8.35
C THR A 82 -30.75 -8.21 7.37
N LEU A 83 -31.44 -9.33 7.11
CA LEU A 83 -31.05 -10.30 6.08
C LEU A 83 -31.11 -9.70 4.67
N ARG A 84 -32.14 -8.92 4.34
CA ARG A 84 -32.26 -8.23 3.05
C ARG A 84 -31.07 -7.31 2.83
N ASN A 85 -30.78 -6.45 3.80
CA ASN A 85 -29.67 -5.52 3.73
C ASN A 85 -28.31 -6.24 3.74
N GLY A 86 -28.19 -7.31 4.52
CA GLY A 86 -27.02 -8.18 4.53
C GLY A 86 -26.75 -8.82 3.17
N TYR A 87 -27.81 -9.24 2.47
CA TYR A 87 -27.69 -9.83 1.14
C TYR A 87 -27.29 -8.81 0.07
N LEU A 88 -27.86 -7.60 0.10
CA LEU A 88 -27.43 -6.50 -0.78
C LEU A 88 -25.96 -6.15 -0.55
N ASN A 89 -25.54 -6.05 0.73
CA ASN A 89 -24.15 -5.82 1.10
C ASN A 89 -23.22 -6.97 0.66
N TYR A 90 -23.70 -8.22 0.70
CA TYR A 90 -22.99 -9.38 0.19
C TYR A 90 -22.77 -9.29 -1.32
N ILE A 91 -23.79 -8.88 -2.10
CA ILE A 91 -23.65 -8.66 -3.55
C ILE A 91 -22.59 -7.59 -3.83
N ASP A 92 -22.64 -6.46 -3.13
CA ASP A 92 -21.66 -5.39 -3.32
C ASP A 92 -20.26 -5.78 -2.85
N TYR A 93 -20.16 -6.58 -1.79
CA TYR A 93 -18.90 -7.19 -1.35
C TYR A 93 -18.35 -8.14 -2.42
N LYS A 94 -19.20 -9.00 -3.00
CA LYS A 94 -18.82 -9.93 -4.06
C LYS A 94 -18.37 -9.19 -5.32
N LYS A 95 -19.13 -8.19 -5.78
CA LYS A 95 -18.76 -7.32 -6.91
C LYS A 95 -17.44 -6.58 -6.68
N ARG A 96 -17.20 -6.05 -5.47
CA ARG A 96 -15.92 -5.43 -5.13
C ARG A 96 -14.80 -6.46 -5.12
N LYS A 97 -15.03 -7.60 -4.46
CA LYS A 97 -14.05 -8.69 -4.41
C LYS A 97 -13.70 -9.14 -5.82
N GLU A 98 -14.65 -9.32 -6.73
CA GLU A 98 -14.46 -9.66 -8.14
C GLU A 98 -13.77 -8.55 -8.94
N LYS A 99 -14.13 -7.27 -8.74
CA LYS A 99 -13.44 -6.12 -9.37
C LYS A 99 -11.96 -6.04 -8.99
N TYR A 100 -11.60 -6.47 -7.79
CA TYR A 100 -10.21 -6.56 -7.32
C TYR A 100 -9.60 -7.96 -7.49
N LYS A 101 -10.41 -8.97 -7.82
CA LYS A 101 -9.98 -10.30 -8.28
C LYS A 101 -9.61 -10.15 -9.76
N LYS A 102 -8.51 -9.45 -10.04
CA LYS A 102 -7.74 -9.83 -11.22
C LYS A 102 -7.47 -11.31 -11.03
N THR A 103 -7.90 -12.15 -11.96
CA THR A 103 -7.40 -13.53 -12.04
C THR A 103 -5.90 -13.41 -12.20
N GLU A 104 -5.20 -13.50 -11.08
CA GLU A 104 -3.76 -13.65 -11.06
C GLU A 104 -3.51 -15.03 -11.64
N ILE A 105 -3.25 -15.05 -12.95
CA ILE A 105 -2.77 -16.26 -13.62
C ILE A 105 -1.40 -16.52 -13.01
N SER A 106 -1.18 -17.75 -12.52
CA SER A 106 0.13 -18.12 -12.05
C SER A 106 1.14 -17.85 -13.16
N ILE A 107 2.24 -17.19 -12.82
CA ILE A 107 3.39 -17.06 -13.73
C ILE A 107 3.89 -18.45 -14.18
N ASP A 108 3.60 -19.49 -13.40
CA ASP A 108 3.93 -20.89 -13.67
C ASP A 108 2.87 -21.60 -14.54
N ALA A 109 1.84 -20.92 -15.02
CA ALA A 109 0.85 -21.55 -15.89
C ALA A 109 1.52 -21.97 -17.21
N PRO A 110 1.38 -23.25 -17.62
CA PRO A 110 1.99 -23.74 -18.84
C PRO A 110 1.35 -23.06 -20.05
N LEU A 111 2.19 -22.64 -20.99
CA LEU A 111 1.73 -22.19 -22.29
C LEU A 111 1.32 -23.43 -23.09
N CYS A 112 0.14 -23.40 -23.70
CA CYS A 112 -0.37 -24.52 -24.48
C CYS A 112 0.71 -25.01 -25.47
N ASP A 113 0.81 -26.34 -25.59
CA ASP A 113 1.67 -27.10 -26.51
C ASP A 113 3.16 -27.23 -26.15
N ARG A 114 3.63 -26.69 -25.01
CA ARG A 114 5.02 -26.91 -24.55
C ARG A 114 5.10 -27.05 -23.02
N GLU A 115 5.20 -28.29 -22.53
CA GLU A 115 5.25 -28.62 -21.08
C GLU A 115 6.37 -27.91 -20.30
N ALA A 116 7.40 -27.41 -20.99
CA ALA A 116 8.55 -26.75 -20.36
C ALA A 116 8.49 -25.20 -20.35
N LEU A 117 7.52 -24.58 -21.02
CA LEU A 117 7.44 -23.12 -21.14
C LEU A 117 6.26 -22.58 -20.33
N THR A 118 6.56 -21.71 -19.37
CA THR A 118 5.61 -21.05 -18.49
C THR A 118 5.37 -19.61 -18.94
N LEU A 119 4.32 -18.96 -18.40
CA LEU A 119 4.14 -17.52 -18.58
C LEU A 119 5.37 -16.70 -18.13
N HIS A 120 6.18 -17.20 -17.19
CA HIS A 120 7.43 -16.56 -16.79
C HIS A 120 8.41 -16.37 -17.96
N ASP A 121 8.48 -17.37 -18.84
CA ASP A 121 9.50 -17.46 -19.89
C ASP A 121 9.18 -16.55 -21.09
N VAL A 122 7.91 -16.10 -21.19
CA VAL A 122 7.42 -15.25 -22.28
C VAL A 122 7.14 -13.81 -21.83
N LEU A 123 6.91 -13.58 -20.54
CA LEU A 123 6.76 -12.23 -20.00
C LEU A 123 8.11 -11.53 -19.90
N TYR A 124 8.46 -10.80 -20.96
CA TYR A 124 9.64 -9.94 -20.96
C TYR A 124 9.51 -8.83 -19.91
N ASP A 125 10.61 -8.56 -19.21
CA ASP A 125 10.68 -7.45 -18.28
C ASP A 125 10.55 -6.13 -19.08
N THR A 126 9.42 -5.46 -18.93
CA THR A 126 9.20 -4.13 -19.54
C THR A 126 9.91 -3.02 -18.78
N LYS A 127 10.44 -3.31 -17.59
CA LYS A 127 11.25 -2.36 -16.83
C LYS A 127 12.71 -2.67 -17.07
N LYS A 128 13.42 -1.71 -17.69
CA LYS A 128 14.88 -1.72 -17.74
C LYS A 128 15.40 -1.64 -16.30
N TYR A 129 15.84 -2.77 -15.73
CA TYR A 129 16.68 -2.81 -14.53
C TYR A 129 18.13 -2.93 -14.97
N SER A 130 18.62 -1.85 -15.57
CA SER A 130 19.97 -1.80 -16.05
C SER A 130 20.93 -1.52 -14.91
N VAL A 131 21.75 -2.52 -14.56
CA VAL A 131 23.03 -2.28 -13.86
C VAL A 131 24.10 -1.83 -14.87
N TYR A 132 23.82 -1.90 -16.19
CA TYR A 132 24.77 -1.59 -17.28
C TYR A 132 24.16 -0.96 -18.55
N SER A 133 23.06 -0.22 -18.49
CA SER A 133 22.61 0.60 -19.63
C SER A 133 22.88 2.07 -19.32
N ILE A 134 24.16 2.39 -19.34
CA ILE A 134 24.62 3.76 -19.60
C ILE A 134 24.53 4.04 -21.13
N ASP A 135 24.34 3.01 -21.95
CA ASP A 135 24.50 3.15 -23.41
C ASP A 135 23.19 3.22 -24.22
N ASP A 136 22.00 3.11 -23.60
CA ASP A 136 20.69 3.17 -24.30
C ASP A 136 19.60 3.88 -23.47
N ILE A 137 19.99 4.89 -22.68
CA ILE A 137 19.07 5.91 -22.22
C ILE A 137 19.50 7.15 -22.98
N ASP A 138 18.62 7.69 -23.82
CA ASP A 138 18.66 9.12 -24.13
C ASP A 138 19.00 9.84 -22.84
N ASN A 139 20.00 10.70 -22.89
CA ASN A 139 20.62 11.42 -21.78
C ASN A 139 19.58 12.35 -21.14
N ASP A 140 18.53 11.78 -20.53
CA ASP A 140 17.46 12.44 -19.81
C ASP A 140 18.14 13.10 -18.63
N ASN A 141 18.41 14.37 -18.89
CA ASN A 141 19.43 15.17 -18.28
C ASN A 141 19.03 15.42 -16.82
N ILE A 142 19.34 14.49 -15.91
CA ILE A 142 18.94 14.56 -14.49
C ILE A 142 19.34 15.91 -13.90
N GLU A 143 20.50 16.42 -14.30
CA GLU A 143 20.96 17.76 -13.94
C GLU A 143 20.03 18.87 -14.47
N GLU A 144 19.59 18.79 -15.73
CA GLU A 144 18.63 19.74 -16.31
C GLU A 144 17.23 19.65 -15.67
N ILE A 145 16.76 18.45 -15.37
CA ILE A 145 15.50 18.25 -14.63
C ILE A 145 15.63 18.85 -13.23
N SER A 146 16.75 18.58 -12.55
CA SER A 146 17.04 19.13 -11.22
C SER A 146 17.10 20.65 -11.25
N LEU A 147 17.75 21.22 -12.26
CA LEU A 147 17.83 22.67 -12.47
C LEU A 147 16.46 23.28 -12.76
N LYS A 148 15.63 22.66 -13.60
CA LYS A 148 14.25 23.12 -13.88
C LYS A 148 13.38 23.08 -12.63
N ILE A 149 13.46 22.01 -11.84
CA ILE A 149 12.75 21.90 -10.56
C ILE A 149 13.24 22.96 -9.59
N PHE A 150 14.56 23.14 -9.50
CA PHE A 150 15.20 24.13 -8.63
C PHE A 150 14.71 25.54 -8.96
N ASN A 151 14.79 25.96 -10.23
CA ASN A 151 14.31 27.27 -10.69
C ASN A 151 12.81 27.45 -10.46
N CYS A 152 12.01 26.41 -10.72
CA CYS A 152 10.57 26.45 -10.46
C CYS A 152 10.27 26.71 -8.98
N ILE A 153 10.95 26.01 -8.08
CA ILE A 153 10.76 26.18 -6.64
C ILE A 153 11.23 27.56 -6.18
N GLU A 154 12.41 28.01 -6.57
CA GLU A 154 12.93 29.33 -6.20
C GLU A 154 12.01 30.48 -6.64
N ASN A 155 11.40 30.37 -7.82
CA ASN A 155 10.51 31.41 -8.34
C ASN A 155 9.16 31.50 -7.63
N ILE A 156 8.68 30.41 -7.05
CA ILE A 156 7.31 30.28 -6.54
C ILE A 156 7.25 30.32 -5.01
N PHE A 157 8.26 29.79 -4.35
CA PHE A 157 8.30 29.66 -2.90
C PHE A 157 9.28 30.65 -2.27
N THR A 158 9.09 30.94 -0.99
CA THR A 158 9.99 31.82 -0.24
C THR A 158 11.37 31.18 -0.15
N GLU A 159 12.43 32.00 -0.09
CA GLU A 159 13.83 31.50 -0.02
C GLU A 159 14.01 30.44 1.09
N ARG A 160 13.42 30.68 2.26
CA ARG A 160 13.43 29.72 3.38
C ARG A 160 12.76 28.39 3.03
N ASP A 161 11.55 28.43 2.49
CA ASP A 161 10.76 27.23 2.21
C ASP A 161 11.39 26.40 1.07
N SER A 162 11.93 27.09 0.05
CA SER A 162 12.73 26.51 -1.04
C SER A 162 13.96 25.79 -0.51
N LEU A 163 14.76 26.46 0.32
CA LEU A 163 15.94 25.88 0.95
C LEU A 163 15.63 24.65 1.81
N ILE A 164 14.55 24.70 2.61
CA ILE A 164 14.09 23.55 3.40
C ILE A 164 13.84 22.33 2.49
N PHE A 165 13.22 22.55 1.34
CA PHE A 165 12.96 21.48 0.38
C PHE A 165 14.24 20.96 -0.29
N PHE A 166 15.14 21.86 -0.69
CA PHE A 166 16.41 21.48 -1.31
C PHE A 166 17.29 20.68 -0.33
N ILE A 167 17.41 21.11 0.93
CA ILE A 167 18.17 20.36 1.94
C ILE A 167 17.51 19.01 2.22
N HIS A 168 16.18 18.92 2.25
CA HIS A 168 15.52 17.62 2.45
C HIS A 168 15.84 16.61 1.34
N ASN A 169 15.96 17.08 0.10
CA ASN A 169 16.30 16.28 -1.08
C ASN A 169 17.73 16.56 -1.55
N LEU A 170 18.66 16.72 -0.60
CA LEU A 170 20.02 17.23 -0.84
C LEU A 170 20.73 16.53 -1.99
N GLU A 171 20.61 15.21 -2.11
CA GLU A 171 21.27 14.42 -3.15
C GLU A 171 20.96 14.91 -4.58
N LEU A 172 19.74 15.42 -4.80
CA LEU A 172 19.32 15.93 -6.10
C LEU A 172 19.85 17.35 -6.38
N PHE A 173 20.10 18.13 -5.33
CA PHE A 173 20.37 19.56 -5.42
C PHE A 173 21.76 19.96 -4.89
N ILE A 174 22.63 18.99 -4.59
CA ILE A 174 23.90 19.23 -3.89
C ILE A 174 24.79 20.25 -4.63
N ASN A 175 24.77 20.22 -5.97
CA ASN A 175 25.54 21.14 -6.83
C ASN A 175 24.89 22.52 -6.98
N LEU A 176 23.61 22.68 -6.60
CA LEU A 176 22.83 23.90 -6.81
C LEU A 176 22.62 24.70 -5.51
N ILE A 177 22.60 24.02 -4.36
CA ILE A 177 22.14 24.57 -3.09
C ILE A 177 23.13 25.51 -2.38
N THR A 178 24.42 25.47 -2.74
CA THR A 178 25.47 26.21 -2.04
C THR A 178 25.28 27.72 -2.09
N LYS A 179 25.01 28.29 -3.28
CA LYS A 179 24.80 29.74 -3.45
C LYS A 179 23.56 30.23 -2.68
N PRO A 180 22.38 29.58 -2.77
CA PRO A 180 21.21 29.92 -1.95
C PRO A 180 21.48 29.87 -0.45
N LEU A 181 22.23 28.86 0.03
CA LEU A 181 22.58 28.74 1.44
C LEU A 181 23.46 29.91 1.91
N MET A 182 24.49 30.24 1.14
CA MET A 182 25.38 31.38 1.41
C MET A 182 24.57 32.67 1.51
N LYS A 183 23.67 32.91 0.56
CA LYS A 183 22.83 34.11 0.52
C LYS A 183 21.88 34.19 1.71
N TYR A 184 21.17 33.11 2.02
CA TYR A 184 20.13 33.10 3.05
C TYR A 184 20.70 33.24 4.47
N PHE A 185 21.80 32.54 4.76
CA PHE A 185 22.43 32.61 6.08
C PHE A 185 23.48 33.74 6.19
N ASN A 186 23.80 34.41 5.07
CA ASN A 186 24.88 35.39 4.98
C ASN A 186 26.22 34.83 5.48
N ILE A 187 26.59 33.67 4.95
CA ILE A 187 27.78 32.88 5.33
C ILE A 187 28.72 32.70 4.15
N ASN A 188 29.96 32.36 4.43
CA ASN A 188 30.95 32.07 3.40
C ASN A 188 30.75 30.66 2.80
N TYR A 189 31.53 30.35 1.75
CA TYR A 189 31.45 29.06 1.07
C TYR A 189 31.80 27.87 1.98
N GLU A 190 32.82 28.00 2.82
CA GLU A 190 33.29 26.92 3.71
C GLU A 190 32.23 26.56 4.75
N GLU A 191 31.58 27.56 5.31
CA GLU A 191 30.47 27.41 6.26
C GLU A 191 29.25 26.74 5.60
N ALA A 192 28.89 27.18 4.39
CA ALA A 192 27.80 26.57 3.62
C ALA A 192 28.11 25.10 3.27
N TYR A 193 29.34 24.81 2.86
CA TYR A 193 29.80 23.45 2.58
C TYR A 193 29.80 22.58 3.85
N SER A 194 30.20 23.14 5.00
CA SER A 194 30.12 22.44 6.29
C SER A 194 28.68 22.02 6.64
N ILE A 195 27.69 22.86 6.35
CA ILE A 195 26.28 22.52 6.56
C ILE A 195 25.85 21.37 5.64
N ILE A 196 26.25 21.41 4.36
CA ILE A 196 25.96 20.37 3.37
C ILE A 196 26.54 19.02 3.81
N GLU A 197 27.81 19.01 4.23
CA GLU A 197 28.48 17.78 4.69
C GLU A 197 27.85 17.22 5.97
N LYS A 198 27.52 18.08 6.94
CA LYS A 198 26.77 17.67 8.14
C LYS A 198 25.41 17.07 7.78
N ALA A 199 24.71 17.65 6.81
CA ALA A 199 23.44 17.13 6.34
C ALA A 199 23.61 15.77 5.64
N ARG A 200 24.64 15.62 4.79
CA ARG A 200 24.97 14.37 4.10
C ARG A 200 25.33 13.24 5.06
N ALA A 201 26.08 13.55 6.12
CA ALA A 201 26.44 12.60 7.16
C ALA A 201 25.21 11.98 7.85
N THR A 202 24.07 12.67 7.89
CA THR A 202 22.84 12.15 8.52
C THR A 202 22.20 10.96 7.79
N TYR A 203 22.55 10.73 6.53
CA TYR A 203 22.01 9.64 5.72
C TYR A 203 23.08 8.78 5.04
N ILE A 204 24.36 9.06 5.25
CA ILE A 204 25.47 8.35 4.60
C ILE A 204 25.47 6.85 4.90
N TYR A 205 25.07 6.45 6.12
CA TYR A 205 24.96 5.03 6.50
C TYR A 205 23.94 4.27 5.64
N LYS A 206 22.94 4.96 5.08
CA LYS A 206 21.93 4.33 4.20
C LYS A 206 22.54 3.86 2.89
N TYR A 207 23.63 4.45 2.42
CA TYR A 207 24.36 3.94 1.25
C TYR A 207 24.95 2.56 1.52
N ASN A 208 25.51 2.35 2.71
CA ASN A 208 26.01 1.03 3.09
C ASN A 208 24.90 -0.01 3.12
N ASP A 209 23.70 0.36 3.55
CA ASP A 209 22.53 -0.53 3.53
C ASP A 209 22.06 -0.83 2.10
N ILE A 210 22.10 0.17 1.20
CA ILE A 210 21.82 -0.01 -0.23
C ILE A 210 22.81 -1.00 -0.83
N ILE A 211 24.11 -0.79 -0.65
CA ILE A 211 25.18 -1.66 -1.17
C ILE A 211 25.00 -3.09 -0.65
N LYS A 212 24.80 -3.28 0.66
CA LYS A 212 24.56 -4.61 1.25
C LYS A 212 23.33 -5.31 0.68
N LEU A 213 22.26 -4.56 0.41
CA LEU A 213 21.06 -5.11 -0.22
C LEU A 213 21.28 -5.46 -1.68
N GLN A 214 22.01 -4.63 -2.44
CA GLN A 214 22.40 -4.91 -3.82
C GLN A 214 23.26 -6.17 -3.91
N ASP A 215 24.30 -6.28 -3.08
CA ASP A 215 25.14 -7.49 -2.99
C ASP A 215 24.32 -8.73 -2.62
N SER A 216 23.40 -8.59 -1.67
CA SER A 216 22.50 -9.69 -1.30
C SER A 216 21.59 -10.10 -2.46
N ILE A 217 21.12 -9.16 -3.28
CA ILE A 217 20.29 -9.46 -4.46
C ILE A 217 21.15 -10.15 -5.53
N ALA A 218 22.36 -9.67 -5.79
CA ALA A 218 23.30 -10.28 -6.72
C ALA A 218 23.62 -11.73 -6.33
N LYS A 219 23.91 -11.99 -5.06
CA LYS A 219 24.12 -13.36 -4.53
C LYS A 219 22.90 -14.27 -4.72
N ILE A 220 21.68 -13.73 -4.57
CA ILE A 220 20.45 -14.51 -4.81
C ILE A 220 20.29 -14.80 -6.31
N ASN A 221 20.57 -13.84 -7.19
CA ASN A 221 20.51 -14.04 -8.64
C ASN A 221 21.49 -15.13 -9.10
N LEU A 222 22.72 -15.13 -8.57
CA LEU A 222 23.70 -16.18 -8.86
C LEU A 222 23.18 -17.57 -8.47
N LYS A 223 22.61 -17.70 -7.27
CA LYS A 223 21.99 -18.96 -6.81
C LYS A 223 20.81 -19.40 -7.66
N ILE A 224 19.97 -18.46 -8.10
CA ILE A 224 18.85 -18.75 -9.01
C ILE A 224 19.40 -19.31 -10.33
N SER A 225 20.43 -18.67 -10.90
CA SER A 225 21.06 -19.14 -12.14
C SER A 225 21.65 -20.54 -11.98
N GLU A 226 22.35 -20.82 -10.88
CA GLU A 226 22.92 -22.15 -10.60
C GLU A 226 21.84 -23.23 -10.47
N TYR A 227 20.71 -22.92 -9.85
CA TYR A 227 19.62 -23.88 -9.61
C TYR A 227 18.82 -24.13 -10.88
N ASN A 228 18.58 -23.08 -11.68
CA ASN A 228 17.96 -23.20 -13.00
C ASN A 228 18.80 -24.07 -13.92
N ASN A 229 20.13 -23.91 -13.93
CA ASN A 229 21.05 -24.78 -14.68
C ASN A 229 20.99 -26.26 -14.26
N LYS A 230 20.50 -26.54 -13.04
CA LYS A 230 20.33 -27.89 -12.48
C LYS A 230 18.88 -28.40 -12.56
N GLY A 231 17.97 -27.65 -13.17
CA GLY A 231 16.54 -27.99 -13.23
C GLY A 231 15.81 -27.93 -11.87
N LEU A 232 16.36 -27.23 -10.88
CA LEU A 232 15.80 -27.12 -9.54
C LEU A 232 14.85 -25.93 -9.41
N TRP A 233 13.76 -26.10 -8.66
CA TRP A 233 12.77 -25.06 -8.39
C TRP A 233 13.37 -23.92 -7.53
N THR A 234 13.23 -22.66 -7.98
CA THR A 234 13.84 -21.48 -7.34
C THR A 234 12.83 -20.54 -6.66
N VAL A 235 11.57 -20.96 -6.49
CA VAL A 235 10.45 -20.15 -5.97
C VAL A 235 10.77 -19.45 -4.64
N HIS A 236 11.39 -20.17 -3.69
CA HIS A 236 11.80 -19.58 -2.41
C HIS A 236 12.85 -18.47 -2.58
N LEU A 237 13.79 -18.63 -3.51
CA LEU A 237 14.83 -17.65 -3.81
C LEU A 237 14.25 -16.41 -4.52
N ALA A 238 13.30 -16.60 -5.43
CA ALA A 238 12.58 -15.51 -6.09
C ALA A 238 11.77 -14.66 -5.09
N SER A 239 11.04 -15.31 -4.17
CA SER A 239 10.34 -14.62 -3.09
C SER A 239 11.30 -13.85 -2.17
N LYS A 240 12.45 -14.46 -1.83
CA LYS A 240 13.51 -13.81 -1.04
C LYS A 240 14.11 -12.60 -1.76
N LYS A 241 14.36 -12.68 -3.06
CA LYS A 241 14.80 -11.56 -3.92
C LYS A 241 13.79 -10.42 -3.87
N GLN A 242 12.50 -10.71 -4.07
CA GLN A 242 11.45 -9.70 -4.08
C GLN A 242 11.35 -8.96 -2.74
N ASN A 243 11.50 -9.68 -1.62
CA ASN A 243 11.55 -9.05 -0.30
C ASN A 243 12.76 -8.12 -0.13
N ARG A 244 13.92 -8.45 -0.72
CA ARG A 244 15.11 -7.58 -0.68
C ARG A 244 14.95 -6.35 -1.57
N ILE A 245 14.33 -6.49 -2.75
CA ILE A 245 13.99 -5.37 -3.62
C ILE A 245 13.03 -4.41 -2.92
N LYS A 246 11.98 -4.91 -2.25
CA LYS A 246 11.06 -4.09 -1.45
C LYS A 246 11.79 -3.31 -0.35
N LYS A 247 12.74 -3.94 0.34
CA LYS A 247 13.56 -3.27 1.37
C LYS A 247 14.44 -2.18 0.75
N LEU A 248 15.05 -2.43 -0.40
CA LEU A 248 15.87 -1.46 -1.12
C LEU A 248 15.03 -0.25 -1.55
N GLN A 249 13.85 -0.47 -2.12
CA GLN A 249 12.91 0.58 -2.54
C GLN A 249 12.37 1.43 -1.37
N ALA A 250 12.36 0.88 -0.15
CA ALA A 250 11.92 1.61 1.03
C ALA A 250 12.97 2.60 1.56
N ILE A 251 14.25 2.43 1.19
CA ILE A 251 15.32 3.32 1.62
C ILE A 251 15.20 4.65 0.87
N LYS A 252 15.02 5.74 1.63
CA LYS A 252 14.99 7.11 1.09
C LYS A 252 16.22 7.89 1.56
N LEU A 253 16.98 8.41 0.61
CA LEU A 253 18.17 9.24 0.81
C LEU A 253 17.78 10.70 1.01
N ASN A 254 17.09 10.95 2.11
CA ASN A 254 16.60 12.28 2.47
C ASN A 254 17.19 12.69 3.82
N VAL A 255 17.48 14.00 3.95
CA VAL A 255 17.90 14.59 5.22
C VAL A 255 16.74 14.56 6.21
N PRO A 256 16.94 14.08 7.45
CA PRO A 256 15.91 14.02 8.47
C PRO A 256 15.30 15.38 8.79
N HIS A 257 13.98 15.43 8.98
CA HIS A 257 13.30 16.68 9.32
C HIS A 257 13.81 17.30 10.63
N SER A 258 14.28 16.50 11.58
CA SER A 258 14.86 16.97 12.84
C SER A 258 16.15 17.76 12.66
N PHE A 259 16.97 17.42 11.66
CA PHE A 259 18.17 18.18 11.33
C PHE A 259 17.80 19.55 10.77
N ILE A 260 16.89 19.58 9.79
CA ILE A 260 16.43 20.81 9.15
C ILE A 260 15.71 21.72 10.18
N ALA A 261 14.97 21.12 11.12
CA ALA A 261 14.26 21.83 12.19
C ALA A 261 15.23 22.65 13.05
N LYS A 262 16.34 22.03 13.42
CA LYS A 262 17.40 22.69 14.19
C LYS A 262 18.09 23.78 13.37
N LEU A 263 18.38 23.52 12.09
CA LEU A 263 19.07 24.48 11.22
C LEU A 263 18.29 25.78 11.02
N PHE A 264 16.98 25.69 10.81
CA PHE A 264 16.11 26.86 10.57
C PHE A 264 15.41 27.38 11.84
N ASN A 265 15.65 26.76 12.99
CA ASN A 265 14.97 27.06 14.25
C ASN A 265 13.43 27.05 14.14
N ILE A 266 12.87 25.98 13.54
CA ILE A 266 11.43 25.78 13.35
C ILE A 266 10.98 24.39 13.78
N SER A 267 9.67 24.18 13.96
CA SER A 267 9.14 22.87 14.33
C SER A 267 9.23 21.83 13.19
N VAL A 268 9.40 20.56 13.55
CA VAL A 268 9.37 19.42 12.61
C VAL A 268 8.05 19.35 11.82
N ASN A 269 6.95 19.75 12.46
CA ASN A 269 5.64 19.82 11.83
C ASN A 269 5.58 20.90 10.74
N ALA A 270 6.23 22.05 10.94
CA ALA A 270 6.33 23.09 9.94
C ALA A 270 7.09 22.59 8.70
N ILE A 271 8.22 21.92 8.89
CA ILE A 271 9.01 21.33 7.79
C ILE A 271 8.19 20.32 7.00
N THR A 272 7.48 19.43 7.69
CA THR A 272 6.64 18.42 7.04
C THR A 272 5.55 19.09 6.18
N LYS A 273 4.92 20.15 6.68
CA LYS A 273 3.92 20.94 5.93
C LYS A 273 4.54 21.62 4.70
N ILE A 274 5.72 22.24 4.84
CA ILE A 274 6.44 22.90 3.74
C ILE A 274 6.78 21.89 2.64
N ILE A 275 7.41 20.76 2.99
CA ILE A 275 7.78 19.72 2.03
C ILE A 275 6.55 19.19 1.29
N ASN A 276 5.47 18.91 2.01
CA ASN A 276 4.24 18.39 1.38
C ASN A 276 3.57 19.43 0.47
N LYS A 277 3.59 20.71 0.86
CA LYS A 277 3.08 21.82 0.04
C LYS A 277 3.84 21.90 -1.29
N ILE A 278 5.17 21.89 -1.25
CA ILE A 278 6.01 21.97 -2.46
C ILE A 278 5.82 20.71 -3.32
N LYS A 279 5.80 19.50 -2.73
CA LYS A 279 5.52 18.25 -3.46
C LYS A 279 4.18 18.27 -4.18
N LYS A 280 3.13 18.73 -3.50
CA LYS A 280 1.78 18.84 -4.09
C LYS A 280 1.79 19.81 -5.27
N TYR A 281 2.42 20.97 -5.10
CA TYR A 281 2.54 21.97 -6.15
C TYR A 281 3.26 21.43 -7.39
N LEU A 282 4.42 20.77 -7.20
CA LEU A 282 5.16 20.17 -8.31
C LEU A 282 4.30 19.12 -9.04
N LYS A 283 3.59 18.26 -8.30
CA LYS A 283 2.73 17.24 -8.92
C LYS A 283 1.62 17.84 -9.79
N GLU A 284 1.07 18.97 -9.39
CA GLU A 284 -0.05 19.62 -10.08
C GLU A 284 0.40 20.52 -11.24
N ASN A 285 1.55 21.18 -11.10
CA ASN A 285 1.95 22.29 -11.98
C ASN A 285 3.25 22.05 -12.75
N PHE A 286 4.12 21.14 -12.29
CA PHE A 286 5.35 20.81 -13.00
C PHE A 286 5.05 19.79 -14.10
N LYS A 287 4.71 20.29 -15.30
CA LYS A 287 4.59 19.46 -16.50
C LYS A 287 5.95 19.37 -17.18
N TYR A 288 6.60 18.21 -17.03
CA TYR A 288 7.74 17.86 -17.88
C TYR A 288 7.17 17.23 -19.15
N ASN A 289 7.29 17.90 -20.29
CA ASN A 289 6.95 17.28 -21.57
C ASN A 289 8.00 16.20 -21.87
N PHE A 290 7.64 14.93 -21.70
CA PHE A 290 8.39 13.79 -22.25
C PHE A 290 8.13 13.64 -23.76
N ASN A 291 8.23 14.75 -24.49
CA ASN A 291 8.16 14.75 -25.94
C ASN A 291 9.47 15.34 -26.46
N ASN A 292 10.43 14.47 -26.67
CA ASN A 292 11.19 14.35 -27.91
C ASN A 292 11.76 12.93 -27.97
#